data_AF-A0A954EGB3-F1
#
_entry.id   AF-A0A954EGB3-F1
#
_cell.length_a   1.000
_cell.length_b   1.000
_cell.length_c   1.000
_cell.angle_alpha   90.00
_cell.angle_beta   90.00
_cell.angle_gamma   90.00
#
_symmetry.space_group_name_H-M   'P 1'
#
loop_
_entity.id
_entity.type
_entity.pdbx_description
1 polymer ?
#
loop_
_entity_poly.entity_id
_entity_poly.type
_entity_poly.pdbx_seq_one_letter_code
_entity_poly.pdbx_strand_id
1 'polypeptide(L)' 'FLLIADYLSDNSNQVKTYVMRAGGSLDMGQLTLRRDSQNRIIEIVAEGITARFEYGPDNLVSEFQLVKRKN' A
#
# COMPACT_ATOMS: atom_id res chain seq x y z
N PHE A 1 -7.06 -12.86 -4.80
CA PHE A 1 -7.43 -11.79 -3.87
C PHE A 1 -6.87 -10.48 -4.42
N LEU A 2 -7.70 -9.43 -4.54
CA LEU A 2 -7.29 -8.12 -5.07
C LEU A 2 -7.19 -7.15 -3.89
N LEU A 3 -6.01 -6.59 -3.63
CA LEU A 3 -5.89 -5.48 -2.69
C LEU A 3 -6.52 -4.24 -3.32
N ILE A 4 -7.29 -3.45 -2.56
CA ILE A 4 -7.88 -2.19 -3.04
C ILE A 4 -6.78 -1.27 -3.62
N ALA A 5 -5.58 -1.29 -3.01
CA ALA A 5 -4.42 -0.56 -3.50
C ALA A 5 -3.96 -1.02 -4.91
N ASP A 6 -4.10 -2.31 -5.23
CA ASP A 6 -3.74 -2.84 -6.54
C ASP A 6 -4.71 -2.36 -7.62
N TYR A 7 -6.02 -2.41 -7.33
CA TYR A 7 -7.06 -1.84 -8.19
C TYR A 7 -6.85 -0.34 -8.47
N LEU A 8 -6.56 0.43 -7.42
CA LEU A 8 -6.36 1.88 -7.52
C LEU A 8 -5.04 2.27 -8.20
N SER A 9 -4.12 1.31 -8.35
CA SER A 9 -2.81 1.59 -8.91
C SER A 9 -2.77 1.62 -10.43
N ASP A 10 -3.77 1.07 -11.12
CA ASP A 10 -3.79 0.98 -12.59
C ASP A 10 -2.44 0.45 -13.17
N ASN A 11 -1.94 -0.63 -12.58
CA ASN A 11 -0.61 -1.22 -12.85
C ASN A 11 0.61 -0.31 -12.58
N SER A 12 0.43 0.82 -11.90
CA SER A 12 1.50 1.69 -11.43
C SER A 12 2.06 1.24 -10.08
N ASN A 13 3.33 1.57 -9.83
CA ASN A 13 3.93 1.48 -8.49
C ASN A 13 3.70 2.76 -7.67
N GLN A 14 2.95 3.73 -8.20
CA GLN A 14 2.62 4.97 -7.52
C GLN A 14 1.11 5.13 -7.43
N VAL A 15 0.59 5.24 -6.21
CA VAL A 15 -0.84 5.40 -5.95
C VAL A 15 -1.08 6.76 -5.32
N LYS A 16 -2.01 7.53 -5.89
CA LYS A 16 -2.49 8.77 -5.27
C LYS A 16 -3.48 8.42 -4.17
N THR A 17 -3.34 9.08 -3.03
CA THR A 17 -4.27 8.97 -1.91
C THR A 17 -5.00 10.28 -1.71
N TYR A 18 -6.26 10.16 -1.30
CA TYR A 18 -7.15 11.27 -1.08
C TYR A 18 -7.81 11.07 0.27
N VAL A 19 -7.61 12.00 1.19
CA VAL A 19 -8.27 12.00 2.50
C VAL A 19 -9.12 13.25 2.58
N MET A 20 -10.43 13.07 2.66
CA MET A 20 -11.37 14.15 2.92
C MET A 20 -11.60 14.24 4.42
N ARG A 21 -11.20 15.35 5.05
CA ARG A 21 -11.46 15.56 6.48
C ARG A 21 -12.83 16.20 6.69
N ALA A 22 -13.33 16.08 7.92
CA ALA A 22 -14.50 16.86 8.34
C ALA A 22 -14.25 18.35 8.12
N GLY A 23 -15.22 19.06 7.53
CA GLY A 23 -15.09 20.46 7.12
C GLY A 23 -14.68 20.65 5.65
N GLY A 24 -14.48 19.58 4.89
CA GLY A 24 -14.31 19.65 3.42
C GLY A 24 -12.88 19.90 2.94
N SER A 25 -11.89 19.91 3.84
CA SER A 25 -10.48 19.97 3.43
C SER A 25 -10.06 18.63 2.80
N LEU A 26 -9.42 18.71 1.63
CA LEU A 26 -8.87 17.57 0.91
C LEU A 26 -7.35 17.53 1.10
N ASP A 27 -6.84 16.45 1.68
CA ASP A 27 -5.42 16.14 1.67
C ASP A 27 -5.11 15.14 0.56
N MET A 28 -4.09 15.45 -0.23
CA MET A 28 -3.58 14.57 -1.26
C MET A 28 -2.20 14.06 -0.85
N GLY A 29 -2.00 12.75 -0.94
CA GLY A 29 -0.72 12.12 -0.66
C GLY A 29 -0.34 11.13 -1.74
N GLN A 30 0.87 10.60 -1.65
CA GLN A 30 1.36 9.58 -2.56
C GLN A 30 1.89 8.37 -1.79
N LEU A 31 1.51 7.19 -2.25
CA LEU A 31 2.04 5.92 -1.79
C LEU A 31 2.89 5.29 -2.90
N THR A 32 3.95 4.59 -2.50
CA THR A 32 4.71 3.72 -3.40
C THR A 32 4.41 2.27 -3.09
N LEU A 33 4.12 1.49 -4.13
CA LEU A 33 3.94 0.05 -4.06
C LEU A 33 5.24 -0.63 -4.48
N ARG A 34 5.60 -1.72 -3.79
CA ARG A 34 6.62 -2.65 -4.26
C ARG A 34 6.01 -4.01 -4.43
N ARG A 35 6.39 -4.66 -5.53
CA ARG A 35 5.85 -5.95 -5.95
C ARG A 35 6.94 -6.99 -6.07
N ASP A 36 6.58 -8.25 -5.87
CA ASP A 36 7.46 -9.38 -6.15
C ASP A 36 7.45 -9.80 -7.63
N SER A 37 8.18 -10.87 -7.96
CA SER A 37 8.26 -11.42 -9.32
C SER A 37 6.93 -12.00 -9.83
N GLN A 38 5.96 -12.25 -8.95
CA GLN A 38 4.61 -12.69 -9.29
C GLN A 38 3.63 -11.49 -9.38
N ASN A 39 4.15 -10.26 -9.37
CA ASN A 39 3.41 -9.01 -9.41
C ASN A 39 2.47 -8.78 -8.21
N ARG A 40 2.76 -9.41 -7.06
CA ARG A 40 1.98 -9.24 -5.82
C ARG A 40 2.57 -8.11 -4.99
N ILE A 41 1.73 -7.31 -4.33
CA ILE A 41 2.19 -6.20 -3.49
C ILE A 41 2.81 -6.76 -2.20
N ILE A 42 4.11 -6.53 -2.01
CA ILE A 42 4.86 -6.92 -0.81
C ILE A 42 5.13 -5.75 0.15
N GLU A 43 5.18 -4.51 -0.36
CA GLU A 43 5.28 -3.31 0.48
C GLU A 43 4.40 -2.17 -0.03
N ILE A 44 3.80 -1.43 0.91
CA ILE A 44 3.19 -0.11 0.69
C ILE A 44 3.97 0.90 1.52
N VAL A 45 4.61 1.86 0.87
CA VAL A 45 5.40 2.92 1.51
C VAL A 45 4.62 4.22 1.45
N ALA A 46 4.39 4.82 2.62
CA ALA A 46 3.82 6.16 2.78
C ALA A 46 4.79 7.06 3.56
N GLU A 47 4.43 8.32 3.72
CA GLU A 47 5.16 9.23 4.59
C GLU A 47 5.14 8.71 6.04
N GLY A 48 6.32 8.39 6.58
CA GLY A 48 6.50 7.95 7.96
C GLY A 48 6.06 6.50 8.27
N ILE A 49 5.53 5.74 7.31
CA ILE A 49 5.05 4.37 7.57
C ILE A 49 5.26 3.44 6.37
N THR A 50 5.48 2.16 6.66
CA THR A 50 5.62 1.10 5.66
C THR A 50 4.80 -0.10 6.11
N ALA A 51 3.89 -0.54 5.26
CA ALA A 51 3.14 -1.77 5.42
C ALA A 51 3.83 -2.88 4.62
N ARG A 52 4.03 -4.06 5.22
CA ARG A 52 4.65 -5.22 4.59
C ARG A 52 3.71 -6.41 4.61
N PHE A 53 3.75 -7.20 3.55
CA PHE A 53 2.93 -8.39 3.37
C PHE A 53 3.83 -9.57 3.02
N GLU A 54 3.59 -10.70 3.67
CA GLU A 54 4.13 -11.98 3.28
C GLU A 54 3.00 -12.90 2.82
N TYR A 55 3.29 -13.75 1.85
CA TYR A 55 2.32 -14.63 1.23
C TYR A 55 2.62 -16.10 1.51
N GLY A 56 1.59 -16.83 1.91
CA GLY A 56 1.63 -18.27 2.11
C GLY A 56 1.58 -19.07 0.80
N PRO A 57 1.61 -20.41 0.89
CA PRO A 57 1.63 -21.32 -0.25
C PRO A 57 0.38 -21.23 -1.15
N ASP A 58 -0.75 -20.79 -0.58
CA ASP A 58 -2.03 -20.59 -1.24
C ASP A 58 -2.19 -19.21 -1.87
N ASN A 59 -1.11 -18.42 -1.89
CA ASN A 59 -1.09 -17.06 -2.42
C ASN A 59 -1.95 -16.07 -1.62
N LEU A 60 -2.30 -16.41 -0.37
CA LEU A 60 -2.95 -15.50 0.57
C LEU A 60 -1.91 -14.82 1.46
N VAL A 61 -2.24 -13.60 1.92
CA VAL A 61 -1.41 -12.90 2.90
C VAL A 61 -1.40 -13.72 4.19
N SER A 62 -0.24 -14.24 4.57
CA SER A 62 -0.04 -15.00 5.81
C SER A 62 0.45 -14.11 6.94
N GLU A 63 1.18 -13.04 6.63
CA GLU A 63 1.69 -12.10 7.62
C GLU A 63 1.53 -10.64 7.17
N PHE A 64 1.30 -9.78 8.16
CA PHE A 64 1.19 -8.33 7.98
C PHE A 64 2.01 -7.62 9.05
N GLN A 65 2.86 -6.68 8.62
CA GLN A 65 3.65 -5.85 9.52
C GLN A 65 3.50 -4.37 9.17
N LEU A 66 3.33 -3.54 10.19
CA LEU A 66 3.25 -2.09 10.05
C LEU A 66 4.43 -1.43 10.76
N VAL A 67 5.38 -0.92 9.98
CA VAL A 67 6.62 -0.32 10.49
C VAL A 67 6.51 1.20 10.39
N LYS A 68 6.59 1.90 11.51
CA LYS A 68 6.81 3.35 11.50
C LYS A 68 8.27 3.62 11.14
N ARG A 69 8.51 4.49 10.16
CA ARG A 69 9.85 5.04 9.92
C ARG A 69 10.15 6.00 11.06
N LYS A 70 11.18 5.70 11.86
CA LYS A 70 11.79 6.71 12.74
C LYS A 70 12.52 7.70 11.82
N ASN A 71 12.16 8.98 11.94
CA ASN A 71 12.99 10.08 11.41
C ASN A 71 14.36 10.06 12.07
#